data_AF-A0A3D0SN80-F1
#
_entry.id   AF-A0A3D0SN80-F1
#
_cell.length_a   1.000
_cell.length_b   1.000
_cell.length_c   1.000
_cell.angle_alpha   90.00
_cell.angle_beta   90.00
_cell.angle_gamma   90.00
#
_symmetry.space_group_name_H-M   'P 1'
#
loop_
_entity.id
_entity.type
_entity.pdbx_description
1 polymer ?
#
loop_
_entity_poly.entity_id
_entity_poly.type
_entity_poly.pdbx_seq_one_letter_code
_entity_poly.pdbx_strand_id
1 'polypeptide(L)' 'ARPELWLDWALLGDDPVEARLAQLCQWVLKAETESRRYGLQLPGVRIPPGQGDMHRRRCLEALALF' A
#
# COMPACT_ATOMS: atom_id res chain seq x y z
N ALA A 1 16.22 -8.31 -12.16
CA ALA A 1 14.87 -8.39 -11.55
C ALA A 1 14.47 -6.97 -11.13
N ARG A 2 13.26 -6.50 -11.47
CA ARG A 2 12.79 -5.21 -10.94
C ARG A 2 12.48 -5.40 -9.45
N PRO A 3 12.95 -4.53 -8.55
CA PRO A 3 12.61 -4.64 -7.13
C PRO A 3 11.10 -4.50 -6.96
N GLU A 4 10.48 -5.47 -6.29
CA GLU A 4 9.05 -5.45 -5.96
C GLU A 4 8.86 -4.50 -4.77
N LEU A 5 8.07 -3.44 -4.94
CA LEU A 5 7.80 -2.49 -3.85
C LEU A 5 6.74 -3.07 -2.93
N TRP A 6 7.02 -3.18 -1.64
CA TRP A 6 6.05 -3.62 -0.64
C TRP A 6 5.76 -2.49 0.33
N LEU A 7 4.48 -2.13 0.44
CA LEU A 7 3.97 -1.16 1.38
C LEU A 7 3.50 -1.93 2.63
N ASP A 8 4.41 -2.10 3.58
CA ASP A 8 4.16 -2.95 4.76
C ASP A 8 3.85 -2.11 6.00
N TRP A 9 2.67 -2.33 6.55
CA TRP A 9 2.22 -1.74 7.81
C TRP A 9 3.18 -2.03 8.98
N ALA A 10 3.78 -3.22 9.00
CA ALA A 10 4.67 -3.63 10.08
C ALA A 10 5.97 -2.80 10.12
N LEU A 11 6.36 -2.17 9.01
CA LEU A 11 7.57 -1.33 8.93
C LEU A 11 7.37 0.07 9.52
N LEU A 12 6.13 0.50 9.75
CA LEU A 12 5.79 1.84 10.25
C LEU A 12 5.89 1.97 11.79
N GLY A 13 6.49 0.97 12.46
CA GLY A 13 6.91 1.10 13.86
C GLY A 13 5.76 1.25 14.85
N ASP A 14 5.80 2.29 15.69
CA ASP A 14 4.81 2.61 16.75
C ASP A 14 3.95 3.84 16.42
N ASP A 15 3.95 4.31 15.17
CA ASP A 15 3.15 5.46 14.76
C ASP A 15 1.64 5.24 15.04
N PRO A 16 0.87 6.29 15.32
CA PRO A 16 -0.58 6.17 15.44
C PRO A 16 -1.19 5.64 14.15
N VAL A 17 -2.25 4.83 14.28
CA VAL A 17 -2.91 4.12 13.17
C VAL A 17 -3.25 5.06 12.01
N GLU A 18 -3.79 6.24 12.30
CA GLU A 18 -4.13 7.25 11.28
C GLU A 18 -2.91 7.73 10.47
N ALA A 19 -1.77 7.96 11.13
CA ALA A 19 -0.55 8.41 10.46
C ALA A 19 0.00 7.32 9.53
N ARG A 20 -0.07 6.06 9.95
CA ARG A 20 0.33 4.92 9.12
C ARG A 20 -0.57 4.75 7.90
N LEU A 21 -1.88 4.83 8.09
CA LEU A 21 -2.84 4.76 6.98
C LEU A 21 -2.61 5.90 5.99
N ALA A 22 -2.38 7.13 6.49
CA ALA A 22 -2.05 8.27 5.64
C ALA A 22 -0.75 8.03 4.86
N GLN A 23 0.28 7.50 5.51
CA GLN A 23 1.58 7.21 4.87
C GLN A 23 1.45 6.13 3.78
N LEU A 24 0.75 5.02 4.06
CA LEU A 24 0.50 3.96 3.09
C LEU A 24 -0.33 4.45 1.91
N CYS A 25 -1.36 5.25 2.17
CA CYS A 25 -2.19 5.85 1.14
C CYS A 25 -1.37 6.75 0.21
N GLN A 26 -0.48 7.58 0.77
CA GLN A 26 0.45 8.36 -0.04
C GLN A 26 1.40 7.49 -0.86
N TRP A 27 1.92 6.39 -0.30
CA TRP A 27 2.78 5.48 -1.05
C TRP A 27 2.05 4.78 -2.20
N VAL A 28 0.80 4.36 -2.00
CA VAL A 28 -0.06 3.80 -3.07
C VAL A 28 -0.21 4.81 -4.21
N LEU A 29 -0.59 6.04 -3.89
CA LEU A 29 -0.78 7.11 -4.89
C LEU A 29 0.52 7.44 -5.63
N LYS A 30 1.65 7.48 -4.92
CA LYS A 30 2.97 7.72 -5.50
C LYS A 30 3.39 6.57 -6.43
N ALA A 31 3.23 5.33 -6.01
CA ALA A 31 3.59 4.17 -6.80
C ALA A 31 2.75 4.06 -8.09
N GLU A 32 1.48 4.41 -8.03
CA GLU A 32 0.60 4.55 -9.20
C GLU A 32 1.06 5.67 -10.14
N THR A 33 1.39 6.83 -9.60
CA THR A 33 1.92 7.96 -10.40
C THR A 33 3.22 7.57 -11.11
N GLU A 34 4.06 6.78 -10.46
CA GLU A 34 5.29 6.24 -11.04
C GLU A 34 5.07 4.99 -11.92
N SER A 35 3.81 4.54 -12.09
CA SER A 35 3.45 3.30 -12.80
C SER A 35 4.31 2.09 -12.38
N ARG A 36 4.67 2.03 -11.10
CA ARG A 36 5.44 0.94 -10.51
C ARG A 36 4.51 -0.17 -10.05
N ARG A 37 5.05 -1.39 -10.02
CA ARG A 37 4.39 -2.50 -9.33
C ARG A 37 4.66 -2.41 -7.84
N TYR A 38 3.60 -2.40 -7.05
CA TYR A 38 3.67 -2.37 -5.59
C TYR A 38 2.64 -3.33 -5.00
N GLY A 39 2.93 -3.88 -3.82
CA GLY A 39 2.01 -4.67 -3.01
C GLY A 39 1.68 -3.93 -1.72
N LEU A 40 0.53 -4.25 -1.11
CA LEU A 40 0.10 -3.69 0.16
C LEU A 40 -0.04 -4.80 1.19
N GLN A 41 0.53 -4.59 2.37
CA GLN A 41 0.43 -5.52 3.49
C GLN A 41 -0.07 -4.76 4.73
N LEU A 42 -1.24 -5.17 5.20
CA LEU A 42 -1.89 -4.70 6.41
C LEU A 42 -2.09 -5.90 7.36
N PRO A 43 -2.31 -5.67 8.66
CA PRO A 43 -2.68 -6.72 9.59
C PRO A 43 -3.97 -7.42 9.13
N GLY A 44 -3.86 -8.67 8.68
CA GLY A 44 -4.99 -9.46 8.17
C GLY A 44 -5.34 -9.28 6.68
N VAL A 45 -4.71 -8.33 5.97
CA VAL A 45 -4.93 -8.11 4.53
C VAL A 45 -3.60 -8.08 3.79
N ARG A 46 -3.44 -8.95 2.78
CA ARG A 46 -2.25 -8.99 1.93
C ARG A 46 -2.66 -8.92 0.47
N ILE A 47 -2.23 -7.85 -0.19
CA ILE A 47 -2.45 -7.62 -1.62
C ILE A 47 -1.11 -7.79 -2.33
N PRO A 48 -0.97 -8.78 -3.22
CA PRO A 48 0.27 -9.03 -3.94
C PRO A 48 0.59 -7.89 -4.91
N PRO A 49 1.86 -7.76 -5.35
CA PRO A 49 2.28 -6.66 -6.19
C PRO A 49 1.51 -6.61 -7.51
N GLY A 50 0.82 -5.50 -7.75
CA GLY A 50 0.03 -5.27 -8.94
C GLY A 50 0.31 -3.90 -9.53
N GLN A 51 -0.42 -3.56 -10.60
CA GLN A 51 -0.37 -2.24 -11.22
C GLN A 51 -1.72 -1.92 -11.85
N GLY A 52 -2.00 -0.62 -11.99
CA GLY A 52 -3.17 -0.09 -12.68
C GLY A 52 -4.37 0.14 -11.75
N ASP A 53 -5.41 0.74 -12.30
CA ASP A 53 -6.53 1.28 -11.52
C ASP A 53 -7.23 0.26 -10.61
N MET A 54 -7.37 -1.00 -11.06
CA MET A 54 -7.98 -2.05 -10.24
C MET A 54 -7.13 -2.34 -9.00
N HIS A 55 -5.81 -2.34 -9.14
CA HIS A 55 -4.89 -2.58 -8.04
C HIS A 55 -4.87 -1.38 -7.08
N ARG A 56 -4.78 -0.15 -7.61
CA ARG A 56 -4.94 1.09 -6.83
C ARG A 56 -6.20 1.05 -5.97
N ARG A 57 -7.33 0.72 -6.59
CA ARG A 57 -8.62 0.72 -5.92
C ARG A 57 -8.70 -0.32 -4.81
N ARG A 58 -8.22 -1.54 -5.05
CA ARG A 58 -8.13 -2.58 -4.01
C ARG A 58 -7.26 -2.15 -2.83
N CYS A 59 -6.12 -1.50 -3.08
CA CYS A 59 -5.23 -1.01 -2.04
C CYS A 59 -5.90 0.12 -1.22
N LEU A 60 -6.56 1.07 -1.88
CA LEU A 60 -7.29 2.15 -1.20
C LEU A 60 -8.50 1.64 -0.41
N GLU A 61 -9.24 0.67 -0.96
CA GLU A 61 -10.37 0.02 -0.26
C GLU A 61 -9.90 -0.71 0.99
N ALA A 62 -8.80 -1.46 0.91
CA ALA A 62 -8.21 -2.13 2.08
C ALA A 62 -7.75 -1.12 3.15
N LEU A 63 -7.17 0.02 2.75
CA LEU A 63 -6.81 1.09 3.68
C LEU A 63 -8.01 1.79 4.31
N ALA A 64 -9.14 1.88 3.60
CA ALA A 64 -10.37 2.48 4.12
C ALA A 64 -11.18 1.53 5.03
N LEU A 65 -10.95 0.23 4.92
CA LEU A 65 -11.61 -0.82 5.72
C LEU A 65 -10.81 -1.23 6.97
N PHE A 66 -9.59 -0.70 7.14
CA PHE A 66 -8.71 -0.96 8.28
C PHE A 66 -8.91 0.08 9.38
#